data_AF-A0AA39ZL78-F1
#
_entry.id   AF-A0AA39ZL78-F1
#
_cell.length_a   1.000
_cell.length_b   1.000
_cell.length_c   1.000
_cell.angle_alpha   90.00
_cell.angle_beta   90.00
_cell.angle_gamma   90.00
#
_symmetry.space_group_name_H-M   'P 1'
#
loop_
_entity.id
_entity.type
_entity.pdbx_description
1 polymer ?
#
loop_
_entity_poly.entity_id
_entity_poly.type
_entity_poly.pdbx_seq_one_letter_code
_entity_poly.pdbx_strand_id
1 'polypeptide(L)'
;MMTCGLLQTKPPPFPHDSALNLSFPCTCTRPDLFLRTIPMSYTESGKQIGDKANMSYAGNSNVGFPSIYEDSNQKNIKQSEIDEVTRHSGENVKGFMPKGQAGEVNRLYEERVKRERAEALKNDPTLAATLHNNKPSKGAIIDKEIEEEERAMLEKKKGKGMTGQSHY
;
A
#
# COMPACT_ATOMS: atom_id res chain seq x y z
N MET A 1 42.25 39.20 -12.32
CA MET A 1 41.54 39.21 -11.03
C MET A 1 40.12 39.69 -11.30
N MET A 2 39.15 38.80 -11.35
CA MET A 2 37.74 39.13 -11.56
C MET A 2 36.94 38.48 -10.44
N THR A 3 36.35 39.33 -9.60
CA THR A 3 35.44 38.98 -8.53
C THR A 3 34.03 38.81 -9.11
N CYS A 4 33.41 37.65 -8.90
CA CYS A 4 31.99 37.44 -9.17
C CYS A 4 31.28 37.18 -7.84
N GLY A 5 30.38 38.10 -7.48
CA GLY A 5 29.60 38.10 -6.25
C GLY A 5 28.42 37.13 -6.29
N LEU A 6 28.14 36.56 -5.12
CA LEU A 6 26.97 35.75 -4.81
C LEU A 6 25.70 36.62 -4.75
N LEU A 7 24.72 36.34 -5.60
CA LEU A 7 23.36 36.86 -5.50
C LEU A 7 22.48 35.85 -4.74
N GLN A 8 22.14 36.16 -3.49
CA GLN A 8 21.10 35.47 -2.73
C GLN A 8 19.74 36.10 -3.04
N THR A 9 18.81 35.33 -3.60
CA THR A 9 17.40 35.76 -3.76
C THR A 9 16.56 35.22 -2.60
N LYS A 10 15.94 36.13 -1.86
CA LYS A 10 15.02 35.91 -0.75
C LYS A 10 13.62 35.52 -1.28
N PRO A 11 12.90 34.54 -0.72
CA PRO A 11 11.53 34.24 -1.14
C PRO A 11 10.50 35.22 -0.54
N PRO A 12 9.39 35.50 -1.25
CA PRO A 12 8.34 36.44 -0.80
C PRO A 12 7.37 35.83 0.24
N PRO A 13 6.68 36.66 1.04
CA PRO A 13 5.73 36.22 2.05
C PRO A 13 4.34 35.88 1.46
N PHE A 14 3.75 34.77 1.91
CA PHE A 14 2.38 34.37 1.58
C PHE A 14 1.34 35.23 2.33
N PRO A 15 0.26 35.70 1.67
CA PRO A 15 -0.86 36.35 2.33
C PRO A 15 -1.88 35.33 2.87
N HIS A 16 -2.62 35.80 3.88
CA HIS A 16 -3.64 35.11 4.66
C HIS A 16 -4.93 34.91 3.85
N ASP A 17 -5.53 33.72 3.93
CA ASP A 17 -6.91 33.49 3.46
C ASP A 17 -7.84 33.09 4.60
N SER A 18 -9.01 33.74 4.52
CA SER A 18 -10.03 33.89 5.54
C SER A 18 -11.00 32.71 5.50
N ALA A 19 -11.22 32.08 6.66
CA ALA A 19 -12.25 31.07 6.83
C ALA A 19 -13.65 31.72 6.74
N LEU A 20 -14.34 31.51 5.62
CA LEU A 20 -15.77 31.78 5.51
C LEU A 20 -16.57 30.54 5.95
N ASN A 21 -17.29 30.74 7.05
CA ASN A 21 -18.41 29.95 7.54
C ASN A 21 -19.41 29.60 6.43
N LEU A 22 -19.85 28.35 6.37
CA LEU A 22 -21.17 27.99 5.87
C LEU A 22 -21.71 26.82 6.72
N SER A 23 -22.60 27.21 7.62
CA SER A 23 -23.53 26.37 8.35
C SER A 23 -24.59 25.81 7.40
N PHE A 24 -24.85 24.51 7.49
CA PHE A 24 -26.05 23.91 6.91
C PHE A 24 -26.87 23.26 8.04
N PRO A 25 -28.13 23.67 8.24
CA PRO A 25 -29.00 23.09 9.26
C PRO A 25 -29.64 21.76 8.81
N CYS A 26 -29.79 20.88 9.78
CA CYS A 26 -30.57 19.64 9.73
C CYS A 26 -32.01 19.90 9.28
N THR A 27 -32.55 19.03 8.42
CA THR A 27 -33.99 18.73 8.41
C THR A 27 -34.21 17.23 8.26
N CYS A 28 -34.77 16.63 9.31
CA CYS A 28 -35.35 15.30 9.31
C CYS A 28 -36.73 15.37 8.64
N THR A 29 -37.02 14.49 7.69
CA THR A 29 -38.41 14.14 7.31
C THR A 29 -38.49 12.66 6.92
N ARG A 30 -39.07 11.87 7.83
CA ARG A 30 -39.66 10.54 7.56
C ARG A 30 -41.05 10.75 6.93
N PRO A 31 -41.51 9.80 6.11
CA PRO A 31 -42.73 9.09 6.51
C PRO A 31 -42.66 7.57 6.26
N ASP A 32 -42.77 6.83 7.36
CA ASP A 32 -43.77 5.81 7.65
C ASP A 32 -44.47 4.97 6.54
N LEU A 33 -44.46 3.65 6.82
CA LEU A 33 -45.43 2.58 6.51
C LEU A 33 -45.31 1.80 5.19
N PHE A 34 -44.66 0.63 5.24
CA PHE A 34 -45.27 -0.62 4.77
C PHE A 34 -44.63 -1.85 5.43
N LEU A 35 -45.17 -2.25 6.58
CA LEU A 35 -44.84 -3.51 7.26
C LEU A 35 -45.50 -4.68 6.49
N ARG A 36 -44.70 -5.50 5.80
CA ARG A 36 -45.09 -6.88 5.46
C ARG A 36 -44.46 -7.82 6.48
N THR A 37 -45.32 -8.29 7.36
CA THR A 37 -45.13 -9.34 8.37
C THR A 37 -44.78 -10.67 7.70
N ILE A 38 -43.59 -11.21 7.96
CA ILE A 38 -43.27 -12.62 7.74
C ILE A 38 -43.29 -13.29 9.12
N PRO A 39 -44.11 -14.33 9.36
CA PRO A 39 -44.10 -15.04 10.64
C PRO A 39 -42.86 -15.93 10.72
N MET A 40 -41.83 -15.44 11.41
CA MET A 40 -40.71 -16.27 11.86
C MET A 40 -41.21 -17.16 13.00
N SER A 41 -41.45 -18.44 12.69
CA SER A 41 -41.76 -19.47 13.67
C SER A 41 -40.59 -19.64 14.64
N TYR A 42 -40.88 -19.38 15.91
CA TYR A 42 -39.99 -19.50 17.05
C TYR A 42 -39.80 -20.97 17.42
N THR A 43 -38.59 -21.52 17.25
CA THR A 43 -38.17 -22.71 18.01
C THR A 43 -37.37 -22.24 19.21
N GLU A 44 -38.07 -22.17 20.31
CA GLU A 44 -37.57 -22.03 21.66
C GLU A 44 -36.75 -23.29 22.03
N SER A 45 -35.44 -23.15 22.11
CA SER A 45 -34.63 -24.06 22.94
C SER A 45 -33.68 -23.20 23.74
N GLY A 46 -34.13 -22.84 24.94
CA GLY A 46 -33.34 -22.13 25.93
C GLY A 46 -32.03 -22.87 26.20
N LYS A 47 -30.91 -22.23 25.82
CA LYS A 47 -29.61 -22.49 26.44
C LYS A 47 -29.33 -21.35 27.39
N GLN A 48 -29.11 -21.77 28.63
CA GLN A 48 -28.91 -20.99 29.83
C GLN A 48 -28.01 -19.78 29.61
N ILE A 49 -28.57 -18.62 29.94
CA ILE A 49 -27.86 -17.41 30.33
C ILE A 49 -27.02 -17.80 31.55
N GLY A 50 -25.71 -17.94 31.38
CA GLY A 50 -24.85 -18.44 32.45
C GLY A 50 -23.35 -18.37 32.19
N ASP A 51 -22.92 -18.23 30.93
CA ASP A 51 -21.51 -17.97 30.65
C ASP A 51 -21.24 -16.48 30.85
N LYS A 52 -20.84 -16.15 32.08
CA LYS A 52 -20.15 -14.91 32.42
C LYS A 52 -19.19 -14.61 31.28
N ALA A 53 -19.54 -13.61 30.49
CA ALA A 53 -18.65 -13.05 29.52
C ALA A 53 -17.41 -12.55 30.30
N ASN A 54 -16.38 -13.39 30.38
CA ASN A 54 -15.01 -12.95 30.53
C ASN A 54 -14.67 -12.22 29.23
N MET A 55 -15.27 -11.05 29.03
CA MET A 55 -14.70 -9.99 28.21
C MET A 55 -13.47 -9.52 28.99
N SER A 56 -12.43 -10.35 29.03
CA SER A 56 -11.10 -9.90 29.42
C SER A 56 -10.70 -8.91 28.35
N TYR A 57 -11.02 -7.64 28.61
CA TYR A 57 -10.62 -6.52 27.82
C TYR A 57 -9.12 -6.68 27.52
N ALA A 58 -8.78 -6.84 26.25
CA ALA A 58 -7.41 -7.09 25.79
C ALA A 58 -6.48 -5.86 25.98
N GLY A 59 -6.75 -5.04 26.99
CA GLY A 59 -6.00 -3.85 27.40
C GLY A 59 -5.61 -3.84 28.88
N ASN A 60 -5.83 -4.92 29.65
CA ASN A 60 -5.43 -4.98 31.06
C ASN A 60 -3.98 -5.46 31.28
N SER A 61 -3.19 -5.68 30.22
CA SER A 61 -1.76 -5.94 30.38
C SER A 61 -1.04 -4.65 30.82
N ASN A 62 -0.05 -4.81 31.71
CA ASN A 62 0.82 -3.71 32.16
C ASN A 62 1.57 -3.00 31.02
N VAL A 63 1.52 -3.57 29.82
CA VAL A 63 2.12 -3.07 28.59
C VAL A 63 1.10 -2.52 27.58
N GLY A 64 -0.15 -2.22 27.95
CA GLY A 64 -1.12 -1.56 27.06
C GLY A 64 -1.78 -2.48 26.00
N PHE A 65 -2.49 -1.89 25.01
CA PHE A 65 -3.19 -2.65 23.97
C PHE A 65 -2.23 -3.16 22.89
N PRO A 66 -2.34 -4.42 22.47
CA PRO A 66 -1.46 -5.00 21.44
C PRO A 66 -1.60 -4.31 20.07
N SER A 67 -2.76 -3.71 19.77
CA SER A 67 -2.97 -2.97 18.51
C SER A 67 -2.23 -1.64 18.41
N ILE A 68 -1.67 -1.13 19.52
CA ILE A 68 -0.93 0.13 19.54
C ILE A 68 0.54 -0.08 19.14
N TYR A 69 1.06 -1.30 19.32
CA TYR A 69 2.47 -1.59 19.04
C TYR A 69 2.66 -2.04 17.59
N GLU A 70 3.65 -1.45 16.92
CA GLU A 70 4.09 -1.92 15.63
C GLU A 70 4.92 -3.21 15.80
N ASP A 71 4.45 -4.28 15.16
CA ASP A 71 4.95 -5.65 15.27
C ASP A 71 6.29 -5.90 14.55
N SER A 72 7.07 -4.86 14.23
CA SER A 72 8.21 -4.92 13.30
C SER A 72 9.21 -6.04 13.63
N ASN A 73 10.07 -5.85 14.63
CA ASN A 73 11.13 -6.82 14.96
C ASN A 73 10.79 -7.69 16.18
N GLN A 74 9.53 -7.70 16.62
CA GLN A 74 9.12 -8.35 17.87
C GLN A 74 8.79 -9.84 17.70
N LYS A 75 8.53 -10.27 16.46
CA LYS A 75 8.11 -11.65 16.15
C LYS A 75 9.30 -12.56 15.87
N ASN A 76 9.17 -13.81 16.30
CA ASN A 76 10.08 -14.88 15.90
C ASN A 76 9.74 -15.33 14.48
N ILE A 77 10.72 -15.24 13.58
CA ILE A 77 10.59 -15.63 12.19
C ILE A 77 10.80 -17.15 12.05
N LYS A 78 10.07 -17.78 11.13
CA LYS A 78 10.21 -19.22 10.85
C LYS A 78 11.50 -19.46 10.08
N GLN A 79 12.15 -20.59 10.35
CA GLN A 79 13.39 -20.95 9.67
C GLN A 79 13.22 -21.05 8.14
N SER A 80 12.06 -21.52 7.65
CA SER A 80 11.76 -21.58 6.21
C SER A 80 11.83 -20.22 5.51
N GLU A 81 11.37 -19.16 6.18
CA GLU A 81 11.36 -17.80 5.66
C GLU A 81 12.78 -17.21 5.61
N ILE A 82 13.57 -17.47 6.66
CA ILE A 82 15.00 -17.09 6.70
C ILE A 82 15.75 -17.73 5.52
N ASP A 83 15.45 -19.01 5.23
CA ASP A 83 16.07 -19.76 4.14
C ASP A 83 15.70 -19.19 2.76
N GLU A 84 14.43 -18.85 2.54
CA GLU A 84 13.95 -18.22 1.31
C GLU A 84 14.61 -16.85 1.09
N VAL A 85 14.60 -16.00 2.12
CA VAL A 85 15.19 -14.66 2.05
C VAL A 85 16.68 -14.76 1.72
N THR A 86 17.41 -15.64 2.40
CA THR A 86 18.85 -15.89 2.17
C THR A 86 19.14 -16.32 0.72
N ARG A 87 18.29 -17.18 0.13
CA ARG A 87 18.45 -17.64 -1.26
C ARG A 87 18.25 -16.52 -2.28
N HIS A 88 17.31 -15.61 -2.02
CA HIS A 88 16.97 -14.54 -2.94
C HIS A 88 17.85 -13.30 -2.79
N SER A 89 18.29 -12.96 -1.57
CA SER A 89 19.16 -11.82 -1.31
C SER A 89 20.64 -12.13 -1.57
N GLY A 90 21.06 -13.39 -1.34
CA GLY A 90 22.47 -13.77 -1.32
C GLY A 90 23.18 -13.39 0.00
N GLU A 91 22.46 -12.83 0.98
CA GLU A 91 22.98 -12.47 2.30
C GLU A 91 22.70 -13.55 3.33
N ASN A 92 23.69 -13.88 4.17
CA ASN A 92 23.54 -14.94 5.17
C ASN A 92 22.83 -14.43 6.44
N VAL A 93 21.50 -14.43 6.41
CA VAL A 93 20.66 -14.05 7.56
C VAL A 93 20.82 -15.01 8.74
N LYS A 94 21.14 -16.29 8.49
CA LYS A 94 21.32 -17.31 9.54
C LYS A 94 22.54 -17.05 10.43
N GLY A 95 23.51 -16.30 9.93
CA GLY A 95 24.72 -15.93 10.69
C GLY A 95 24.45 -14.96 11.84
N PHE A 96 23.30 -14.30 11.86
CA PHE A 96 22.91 -13.38 12.93
C PHE A 96 22.37 -14.12 14.15
N MET A 97 22.51 -13.48 15.32
CA MET A 97 21.88 -13.94 16.55
C MET A 97 20.35 -14.04 16.38
N PRO A 98 19.66 -14.97 17.06
CA PRO A 98 18.23 -15.21 16.87
C PRO A 98 17.36 -13.95 17.07
N LYS A 99 17.78 -13.03 17.96
CA LYS A 99 17.09 -11.75 18.17
C LYS A 99 17.30 -10.73 17.04
N GLY A 100 18.39 -10.83 16.28
CA GLY A 100 18.73 -9.93 15.17
C GLY A 100 18.20 -10.39 13.83
N GLN A 101 17.87 -11.67 13.69
CA GLN A 101 17.36 -12.25 12.44
C GLN A 101 16.07 -11.55 11.97
N ALA A 102 15.16 -11.22 12.88
CA ALA A 102 13.92 -10.55 12.52
C ALA A 102 14.15 -9.17 11.87
N GLY A 103 15.07 -8.40 12.42
CA GLY A 103 15.45 -7.10 11.86
C GLY A 103 16.09 -7.22 10.49
N GLU A 104 16.96 -8.21 10.29
CA GLU A 104 17.64 -8.39 9.01
C GLU A 104 16.68 -8.86 7.90
N VAL A 105 15.77 -9.77 8.23
CA VAL A 105 14.72 -10.21 7.29
C VAL A 105 13.85 -9.03 6.86
N ASN A 106 13.39 -8.21 7.81
CA ASN A 106 12.59 -7.02 7.51
C ASN A 106 13.35 -6.02 6.62
N ARG A 107 14.64 -5.78 6.92
CA ARG A 107 15.51 -4.93 6.10
C ARG A 107 15.58 -5.44 4.66
N LEU A 108 15.81 -6.73 4.47
CA LEU A 108 15.91 -7.32 3.13
C LEU A 108 14.58 -7.26 2.37
N TYR A 109 13.45 -7.44 3.05
CA TYR A 109 12.14 -7.22 2.45
C TYR A 109 11.94 -5.77 2.02
N GLU A 110 12.31 -4.79 2.87
CA GLU A 110 12.25 -3.38 2.51
C GLU A 110 13.12 -3.06 1.29
N GLU A 111 14.35 -3.58 1.24
CA GLU A 111 15.26 -3.38 0.11
C GLU A 111 14.68 -3.97 -1.19
N ARG A 112 14.06 -5.15 -1.13
CA ARG A 112 13.35 -5.74 -2.26
C ARG A 112 12.21 -4.83 -2.73
N VAL A 113 11.33 -4.41 -1.82
CA VAL A 113 10.19 -3.54 -2.16
C VAL A 113 10.67 -2.20 -2.72
N LYS A 114 11.75 -1.63 -2.18
CA LYS A 114 12.35 -0.39 -2.71
C LYS A 114 12.86 -0.59 -4.13
N ARG A 115 13.52 -1.71 -4.43
CA ARG A 115 14.02 -2.04 -5.77
C ARG A 115 12.88 -2.22 -6.76
N GLU A 116 11.87 -3.03 -6.41
CA GLU A 116 10.69 -3.27 -7.26
C GLU A 116 9.94 -1.97 -7.55
N ARG A 117 9.74 -1.12 -6.53
CA ARG A 117 9.16 0.22 -6.73
C ARG A 117 10.01 1.10 -7.63
N ALA A 118 11.33 1.08 -7.48
CA ALA A 118 12.23 1.85 -8.33
C ALA A 118 12.23 1.36 -9.78
N GLU A 119 12.10 0.06 -10.02
CA GLU A 119 11.96 -0.53 -11.35
C GLU A 119 10.60 -0.17 -11.97
N ALA A 120 9.51 -0.28 -11.20
CA ALA A 120 8.19 0.13 -11.65
C ALA A 120 8.14 1.63 -12.01
N LEU A 121 8.79 2.47 -11.21
CA LEU A 121 8.93 3.91 -11.49
C LEU A 121 9.73 4.24 -12.75
N LYS A 122 10.66 3.36 -13.17
CA LYS A 122 11.40 3.53 -14.42
C LYS A 122 10.59 3.13 -15.64
N ASN A 123 9.74 2.12 -15.49
CA ASN A 123 8.95 1.57 -16.59
C ASN A 123 7.68 2.39 -16.83
N ASP A 124 6.99 2.82 -15.77
CA ASP A 124 5.70 3.49 -15.88
C ASP A 124 5.82 5.01 -15.66
N PRO A 125 5.72 5.85 -16.71
CA PRO A 125 5.86 7.31 -16.57
C PRO A 125 4.74 7.95 -15.75
N THR A 126 3.59 7.28 -15.61
CA THR A 126 2.43 7.77 -14.85
C THR A 126 2.49 7.43 -13.36
N LEU A 127 3.30 6.44 -12.97
CA LEU A 127 3.24 5.84 -11.64
C LEU A 127 3.62 6.83 -10.53
N ALA A 128 4.65 7.65 -10.75
CA ALA A 128 5.09 8.65 -9.79
C ALA A 128 3.96 9.62 -9.37
N ALA A 129 3.18 10.11 -10.34
CA ALA A 129 2.06 11.01 -10.06
C ALA A 129 0.97 10.29 -9.24
N THR A 130 0.64 9.05 -9.60
CA THR A 130 -0.38 8.26 -8.89
C THR A 130 0.02 7.92 -7.46
N LEU A 131 1.29 7.60 -7.21
CA LEU A 131 1.81 7.31 -5.86
C LEU A 131 1.70 8.53 -4.93
N HIS A 132 1.83 9.73 -5.48
CA HIS A 132 1.68 10.98 -4.75
C HIS A 132 0.23 11.54 -4.75
N ASN A 133 -0.76 10.76 -5.22
CA ASN A 133 -2.16 11.17 -5.37
C ASN A 133 -2.36 12.42 -6.25
N ASN A 134 -1.45 12.64 -7.21
CA ASN A 134 -1.51 13.73 -8.17
C ASN A 134 -2.06 13.24 -9.52
N LYS A 135 -2.56 14.18 -10.33
CA LYS A 135 -2.93 13.87 -11.72
C LYS A 135 -1.68 13.72 -12.58
N PRO A 136 -1.54 12.66 -13.40
CA PRO A 136 -0.42 12.52 -14.32
C PRO A 136 -0.43 13.65 -15.35
N SER A 137 0.76 14.03 -15.83
CA SER A 137 0.89 15.06 -16.87
C SER A 137 0.38 14.53 -18.20
N LYS A 138 -0.02 15.45 -19.10
CA LYS A 138 -0.46 15.07 -20.45
C LYS A 138 0.61 14.28 -21.22
N GLY A 139 1.89 14.65 -21.05
CA GLY A 139 3.01 13.94 -21.67
C GLY A 139 3.13 12.51 -21.16
N ALA A 140 3.12 12.30 -19.85
CA ALA A 140 3.23 10.96 -19.27
C ALA A 140 2.07 10.02 -19.66
N ILE A 141 0.88 10.58 -19.93
CA ILE A 141 -0.25 9.81 -20.47
C ILE A 141 0.03 9.35 -21.90
N ILE A 142 0.53 10.26 -22.74
CA ILE A 142 0.87 9.96 -24.14
C ILE A 142 2.01 8.95 -24.22
N ASP A 143 3.05 9.11 -23.40
CA ASP A 143 4.19 8.19 -23.37
C ASP A 143 3.73 6.76 -23.03
N LYS A 144 2.84 6.64 -22.04
CA LYS A 144 2.23 5.34 -21.68
C LYS A 144 1.39 4.74 -22.82
N GLU A 145 0.60 5.56 -23.51
CA GLU A 145 -0.21 5.11 -24.66
C GLU A 145 0.68 4.59 -25.79
N ILE A 146 1.76 5.30 -26.11
CA ILE A 146 2.74 4.89 -27.13
C ILE A 146 3.40 3.55 -26.74
N GLU A 147 3.85 3.41 -25.50
CA GLU A 147 4.47 2.16 -25.02
C GLU A 147 3.51 0.95 -25.09
N GLU A 148 2.23 1.14 -24.76
CA GLU A 148 1.19 0.11 -24.85
C GLU A 148 0.93 -0.29 -26.33
N GLU A 149 0.85 0.69 -27.23
CA GLU A 149 0.70 0.45 -28.67
C GLU A 149 1.91 -0.28 -29.26
N GLU A 150 3.13 0.13 -28.90
CA GLU A 150 4.37 -0.51 -29.33
C GLU A 150 4.46 -1.96 -28.85
N ARG A 151 4.11 -2.23 -27.59
CA ARG A 151 4.06 -3.59 -27.04
C ARG A 151 3.06 -4.46 -27.81
N ALA A 152 1.86 -3.97 -28.05
CA ALA A 152 0.83 -4.68 -28.80
C ALA A 152 1.24 -4.94 -30.26
N MET A 153 1.92 -3.98 -30.90
CA MET A 153 2.48 -4.16 -32.25
C MET A 153 3.60 -5.20 -32.26
N LEU A 154 4.48 -5.21 -31.26
CA LEU A 154 5.58 -6.16 -31.15
C LEU A 154 5.06 -7.58 -30.96
N GLU A 155 4.02 -7.78 -30.13
CA GLU A 155 3.35 -9.08 -29.94
C GLU A 155 2.72 -9.58 -31.24
N LYS A 156 2.01 -8.70 -31.97
CA LYS A 156 1.43 -9.02 -33.29
C LYS A 156 2.50 -9.39 -34.33
N LYS A 157 3.67 -8.75 -34.29
CA LYS A 157 4.80 -9.04 -35.19
C LYS A 157 5.50 -10.34 -34.83
N LYS A 158 5.75 -10.61 -33.54
CA LYS A 158 6.34 -11.89 -33.06
C LYS A 158 5.50 -13.08 -33.48
N GLY A 159 4.17 -12.98 -33.43
CA GLY A 159 3.26 -14.03 -33.90
C GLY A 159 3.27 -14.24 -35.43
N LYS A 160 3.65 -13.25 -36.23
CA LYS A 160 3.69 -13.32 -37.71
C LYS A 160 5.07 -13.64 -38.29
N GLY A 161 6.15 -13.57 -37.49
CA GLY A 161 7.54 -13.74 -37.93
C GLY A 161 8.16 -15.13 -37.78
N MET A 162 7.44 -16.11 -37.19
CA MET A 162 7.96 -17.48 -36.94
C MET A 162 7.63 -18.50 -38.05
N THR A 163 7.05 -18.07 -39.18
CA THR A 163 6.84 -18.92 -40.36
C THR A 163 7.85 -18.59 -41.47
N GLY A 164 9.14 -18.61 -41.13
CA GLY A 164 10.23 -18.64 -42.11
C GLY A 164 10.76 -20.05 -42.22
N GLN A 165 10.26 -20.83 -43.18
CA GLN A 165 10.90 -22.10 -43.55
C GLN A 165 12.35 -21.81 -43.98
N SER A 166 13.32 -22.43 -43.31
CA SER A 166 14.70 -22.44 -43.80
C SER A 166 14.78 -23.35 -45.02
N HIS A 167 14.88 -22.77 -46.21
CA HIS A 167 15.34 -23.47 -47.40
C HIS A 167 16.88 -23.34 -47.45
N TYR A 168 17.57 -24.34 -46.89
CA TYR A 168 18.95 -24.69 -47.24
C TYR A 168 19.11 -26.20 -47.10
#